data_AF-A0A517NMF6-F1
#
_entry.id   AF-A0A517NMF6-F1
#
_cell.length_a   1.000
_cell.length_b   1.000
_cell.length_c   1.000
_cell.angle_alpha   90.00
_cell.angle_beta   90.00
_cell.angle_gamma   90.00
#
_symmetry.space_group_name_H-M   'P 1'
#
loop_
_entity.id
_entity.type
_entity.pdbx_description
1 polymer ?
#
loop_
_entity_poly.entity_id
_entity_poly.type
_entity_poly.pdbx_seq_one_letter_code
_entity_poly.pdbx_strand_id
1 'polypeptide(L)'
;MTKTVKTKQAGEISMLNAAKTLLFLTLATACVADSVSAQRFGRFQPKHGGHSHNQGNSSHHDSDYHGNDHYGNVHHGQNHHAYRRPVTFAYGNYHWYRGYNGHEVADIVRSRADANLTNAYARTQNEVARSARMDNSVKAIHTYIARRSINSEMRFGHLHAQGAVARAAKAEAQLVAHQTGVELNDQRGLSSDEINDLSGRLHWPLLLQMEHFNNARKPVNQVFEIRANAGTINPDHYLPLRDWIGKVSEELSKNVDVYPKADYAEAQDFLKRLLVEARLPTGASSMQFAAK
;
A
#
# COMPACT_ATOMS: atom_id res chain seq x y z
N MET A 1 -33.09 -36.36 -32.18
CA MET A 1 -31.79 -36.04 -32.78
C MET A 1 -31.12 -34.91 -31.99
N THR A 2 -30.31 -35.20 -30.97
CA THR A 2 -29.46 -34.20 -30.28
C THR A 2 -28.48 -34.90 -29.31
N LYS A 3 -27.36 -35.44 -29.81
CA LYS A 3 -26.24 -35.91 -28.98
C LYS A 3 -24.91 -35.78 -29.74
N THR A 4 -24.38 -34.57 -29.94
CA THR A 4 -23.07 -34.40 -30.60
C THR A 4 -22.40 -33.04 -30.34
N VAL A 5 -22.29 -32.57 -29.07
CA VAL A 5 -21.52 -31.34 -28.77
C VAL A 5 -20.50 -31.47 -27.62
N LYS A 6 -20.51 -32.55 -26.82
CA LYS A 6 -19.71 -32.62 -25.58
C LYS A 6 -18.23 -33.01 -25.72
N THR A 7 -17.70 -33.30 -26.91
CA THR A 7 -16.33 -33.85 -27.06
C THR A 7 -15.24 -32.84 -27.43
N LYS A 8 -15.56 -31.58 -27.74
CA LYS A 8 -14.54 -30.59 -28.15
C LYS A 8 -13.81 -29.87 -27.01
N GLN A 9 -14.38 -29.80 -25.80
CA GLN A 9 -13.76 -29.07 -24.68
C GLN A 9 -12.67 -29.84 -23.91
N ALA A 10 -12.59 -31.16 -24.05
CA ALA A 10 -11.60 -31.96 -23.33
C ALA A 10 -10.17 -31.86 -23.90
N GLY A 11 -10.02 -31.42 -25.17
CA GLY A 11 -8.72 -31.33 -25.83
C GLY A 11 -7.89 -30.10 -25.45
N GLU A 12 -8.53 -28.96 -25.19
CA GLU A 12 -7.81 -27.69 -24.93
C GLU A 12 -7.17 -27.63 -23.54
N ILE A 13 -7.73 -28.33 -22.55
CA ILE A 13 -7.19 -28.33 -21.18
C ILE A 13 -5.86 -29.11 -21.09
N SER A 14 -5.66 -30.11 -21.96
CA SER A 14 -4.44 -30.92 -21.97
C SER A 14 -3.22 -30.16 -22.50
N MET A 15 -3.39 -29.32 -23.53
CA MET A 15 -2.27 -28.53 -24.09
C MET A 15 -1.80 -27.41 -23.15
N LEU A 16 -2.70 -26.82 -22.36
CA LEU A 16 -2.35 -25.74 -21.44
C LEU A 16 -1.48 -26.21 -20.27
N ASN A 17 -1.65 -27.46 -19.84
CA ASN A 17 -0.81 -28.04 -18.78
C ASN A 17 0.58 -28.45 -19.29
N ALA A 18 0.71 -28.89 -20.55
CA ALA A 18 2.00 -29.21 -21.16
C ALA A 18 2.86 -27.95 -21.41
N ALA A 19 2.24 -26.82 -21.72
CA ALA A 19 2.96 -25.54 -21.89
C ALA A 19 3.50 -24.98 -20.56
N LYS A 20 2.79 -25.22 -19.44
CA LYS A 20 3.23 -24.77 -18.11
C LYS A 20 4.45 -25.55 -17.59
N THR A 21 4.54 -26.85 -17.87
CA THR A 21 5.69 -27.66 -17.43
C THR A 21 6.98 -27.33 -18.17
N LEU A 22 6.90 -26.97 -19.47
CA LEU A 22 8.08 -26.54 -20.24
C LEU A 22 8.65 -25.18 -19.78
N LEU A 23 7.81 -24.28 -19.25
CA LEU A 23 8.24 -22.97 -18.78
C LEU A 23 8.92 -23.01 -17.40
N PHE A 24 8.61 -24.02 -16.58
CA PHE A 24 9.29 -24.24 -15.30
C PHE A 24 10.67 -24.88 -15.45
N LEU A 25 10.90 -25.70 -16.48
CA LEU A 25 12.18 -26.38 -16.68
C LEU A 25 13.28 -25.44 -17.20
N THR A 26 12.92 -24.37 -17.91
CA THR A 26 13.89 -23.39 -18.44
C THR A 26 14.32 -22.34 -17.42
N LEU A 27 13.53 -22.09 -16.37
CA LEU A 27 13.91 -21.16 -15.29
C LEU A 27 14.87 -21.78 -14.27
N ALA A 28 14.87 -23.10 -14.10
CA ALA A 28 15.72 -23.79 -13.13
C ALA A 28 17.21 -23.84 -13.55
N THR A 29 17.51 -23.79 -14.84
CA THR A 29 18.90 -23.86 -15.36
C THR A 29 19.64 -22.52 -15.35
N ALA A 30 18.96 -21.39 -15.14
CA ALA A 30 19.61 -20.07 -15.07
C ALA A 30 20.23 -19.75 -13.70
N CYS A 31 19.93 -20.51 -12.64
CA CYS A 31 20.35 -20.17 -11.28
C CYS A 31 21.68 -20.80 -10.84
N VAL A 32 22.29 -21.69 -11.63
CA VAL A 32 23.52 -22.42 -11.24
C VAL A 32 24.80 -21.78 -11.79
N ALA A 33 24.72 -20.77 -12.66
CA ALA A 33 25.89 -20.21 -13.33
C ALA A 33 26.63 -19.09 -12.55
N ASP A 34 26.04 -18.50 -11.51
CA ASP A 34 26.59 -17.28 -10.87
C ASP A 34 27.40 -17.51 -9.58
N SER A 35 27.66 -18.75 -9.18
CA SER A 35 28.30 -19.04 -7.88
C SER A 35 29.84 -19.19 -7.90
N VAL A 36 30.51 -18.98 -9.04
CA VAL A 36 31.96 -19.26 -9.17
C VAL A 36 32.74 -18.01 -9.61
N SER A 37 32.86 -17.00 -8.73
CA SER A 37 33.78 -15.86 -9.00
C SER A 37 34.26 -15.07 -7.76
N ALA A 38 34.12 -15.58 -6.54
CA ALA A 38 34.52 -14.85 -5.33
C ALA A 38 35.64 -15.52 -4.54
N GLN A 39 36.78 -15.78 -5.18
CA GLN A 39 38.03 -16.09 -4.48
C GLN A 39 39.24 -15.54 -5.24
N ARG A 40 39.61 -14.26 -5.03
CA ARG A 40 41.03 -13.84 -5.06
C ARG A 40 41.25 -12.34 -4.76
N PHE A 41 42.25 -12.08 -3.91
CA PHE A 41 42.94 -10.82 -3.61
C PHE A 41 42.16 -9.79 -2.76
N GLY A 42 42.70 -9.18 -1.70
CA GLY A 42 44.04 -9.18 -1.14
C GLY A 42 44.00 -8.54 0.25
N ARG A 43 44.86 -9.06 1.13
CA ARG A 43 45.03 -8.70 2.53
C ARG A 43 45.76 -7.35 2.61
N PHE A 44 45.07 -6.28 3.00
CA PHE A 44 45.70 -5.02 3.39
C PHE A 44 45.62 -4.89 4.91
N GLN A 45 46.77 -4.97 5.59
CA GLN A 45 46.90 -4.60 6.99
C GLN A 45 47.19 -3.09 7.08
N PRO A 46 46.53 -2.35 7.98
CA PRO A 46 47.09 -1.13 8.53
C PRO A 46 47.64 -1.38 9.93
N LYS A 47 48.96 -1.19 10.09
CA LYS A 47 49.61 -0.90 11.37
C LYS A 47 49.50 0.60 11.62
N HIS A 48 48.72 1.02 12.63
CA HIS A 48 48.96 2.23 13.44
C HIS A 48 48.18 1.97 14.75
N GLY A 49 48.84 1.80 15.90
CA GLY A 49 49.48 2.90 16.62
C GLY A 49 48.43 3.49 17.56
N GLY A 50 48.25 2.86 18.72
CA GLY A 50 47.19 3.22 19.66
C GLY A 50 47.40 4.59 20.29
N HIS A 51 46.30 5.21 20.72
CA HIS A 51 46.23 6.13 21.86
C HIS A 51 44.85 5.91 22.50
N SER A 52 44.85 5.23 23.65
CA SER A 52 43.72 5.17 24.57
C SER A 52 43.64 6.51 25.29
N HIS A 53 42.56 7.26 25.08
CA HIS A 53 42.11 8.30 26.00
C HIS A 53 40.66 8.00 26.37
N ASN A 54 40.55 7.33 27.51
CA ASN A 54 39.35 7.29 28.34
C ASN A 54 39.20 8.64 29.03
N GLN A 55 38.26 9.48 28.59
CA GLN A 55 37.58 10.43 29.47
C GLN A 55 36.13 10.55 28.99
N GLY A 56 35.22 10.04 29.83
CA GLY A 56 33.80 10.30 29.68
C GLY A 56 33.52 11.78 29.78
N ASN A 57 32.66 12.27 28.89
CA ASN A 57 31.66 13.22 29.32
C ASN A 57 30.43 13.07 28.41
N SER A 58 29.37 12.62 29.05
CA SER A 58 28.01 12.64 28.54
C SER A 58 27.57 14.09 28.34
N SER A 59 27.55 14.53 27.10
CA SER A 59 26.64 15.60 26.66
C SER A 59 25.80 15.04 25.53
N HIS A 60 24.57 14.65 25.88
CA HIS A 60 23.46 14.53 24.94
C HIS A 60 23.31 15.87 24.23
N HIS A 61 24.00 16.01 23.09
CA HIS A 61 23.51 16.85 22.02
C HIS A 61 22.60 15.96 21.19
N ASP A 62 21.30 16.08 21.43
CA ASP A 62 20.33 16.02 20.35
C ASP A 62 20.75 17.07 19.33
N SER A 63 21.73 16.72 18.50
CA SER A 63 21.93 17.38 17.24
C SER A 63 20.72 16.96 16.43
N ASP A 64 19.71 17.83 16.41
CA ASP A 64 18.76 17.91 15.33
C ASP A 64 19.52 17.54 14.07
N TYR A 65 19.16 16.39 13.53
CA TYR A 65 19.54 15.94 12.20
C TYR A 65 18.83 16.93 11.27
N HIS A 66 19.31 18.18 11.26
CA HIS A 66 19.21 19.07 10.12
C HIS A 66 19.89 18.26 9.03
N GLY A 67 19.05 17.54 8.29
CA GLY A 67 19.36 17.12 6.95
C GLY A 67 19.91 18.35 6.30
N ASN A 68 21.23 18.40 6.21
CA ASN A 68 21.93 19.31 5.34
C ASN A 68 21.60 18.76 3.96
N ASP A 69 20.36 19.02 3.56
CA ASP A 69 19.89 19.23 2.22
C ASP A 69 20.67 20.43 1.67
N HIS A 70 22.00 20.30 1.65
CA HIS A 70 22.77 20.67 0.49
C HIS A 70 22.29 19.76 -0.65
N TYR A 71 21.03 19.95 -1.06
CA TYR A 71 20.77 20.24 -2.44
C TYR A 71 21.83 21.26 -2.79
N GLY A 72 22.94 20.75 -3.34
CA GLY A 72 23.95 21.57 -3.94
C GLY A 72 23.16 22.60 -4.70
N ASN A 73 23.39 23.86 -4.35
CA ASN A 73 22.97 24.98 -5.11
C ASN A 73 23.60 24.73 -6.49
N VAL A 74 22.90 23.94 -7.32
CA VAL A 74 23.12 23.86 -8.74
C VAL A 74 22.68 25.25 -9.09
N HIS A 75 23.63 26.18 -8.98
CA HIS A 75 23.61 27.41 -9.68
C HIS A 75 23.19 26.98 -11.08
N HIS A 76 21.91 27.15 -11.36
CA HIS A 76 21.40 27.43 -12.68
C HIS A 76 22.03 28.79 -12.99
N GLY A 77 23.36 28.81 -13.12
CA GLY A 77 24.01 29.63 -14.10
C GLY A 77 23.27 29.23 -15.33
N GLN A 78 22.29 30.07 -15.65
CA GLN A 78 21.69 30.15 -16.95
C GLN A 78 22.85 30.46 -17.88
N ASN A 79 23.68 29.46 -18.15
CA ASN A 79 24.30 29.31 -19.43
C ASN A 79 23.11 29.11 -20.34
N HIS A 80 22.51 30.24 -20.70
CA HIS A 80 22.03 30.51 -22.04
C HIS A 80 23.23 30.23 -22.96
N HIS A 81 23.57 28.94 -23.09
CA HIS A 81 23.99 28.39 -24.34
C HIS A 81 22.79 28.63 -25.21
N ALA A 82 22.71 29.86 -25.72
CA ALA A 82 22.01 30.16 -26.93
C ALA A 82 22.29 28.95 -27.78
N TYR A 83 21.24 28.16 -28.05
CA TYR A 83 21.23 27.25 -29.15
C TYR A 83 21.62 28.16 -30.31
N ARG A 84 22.93 28.24 -30.59
CA ARG A 84 23.47 28.82 -31.81
C ARG A 84 22.79 27.93 -32.81
N ARG A 85 21.71 28.47 -33.37
CA ARG A 85 20.87 27.82 -34.35
C ARG A 85 21.83 27.08 -35.27
N PRO A 86 21.57 25.79 -35.60
CA PRO A 86 22.38 25.12 -36.61
C PRO A 86 22.50 26.14 -37.72
N VAL A 87 23.74 26.56 -38.02
CA VAL A 87 23.99 27.52 -39.09
C VAL A 87 23.26 26.88 -40.25
N THR A 88 22.11 27.45 -40.60
CA THR A 88 21.33 26.91 -41.69
C THR A 88 22.33 26.97 -42.82
N PHE A 89 22.55 25.84 -43.47
CA PHE A 89 23.29 25.78 -44.72
C PHE A 89 22.42 26.50 -45.76
N ALA A 90 22.19 27.79 -45.55
CA ALA A 90 21.90 28.71 -46.60
C ALA A 90 23.14 28.59 -47.48
N TYR A 91 22.98 27.82 -48.56
CA TYR A 91 23.62 28.09 -49.83
C TYR A 91 23.19 29.51 -50.24
N GLY A 92 23.63 30.52 -49.47
CA GLY A 92 23.40 31.91 -49.74
C GLY A 92 24.22 32.22 -50.97
N ASN A 93 23.51 32.45 -52.07
CA ASN A 93 23.95 33.14 -53.28
C ASN A 93 25.45 33.40 -53.36
N TYR A 94 26.15 32.51 -54.08
CA TYR A 94 27.51 32.73 -54.57
C TYR A 94 27.49 33.91 -55.55
N HIS A 95 27.61 35.14 -55.03
CA HIS A 95 27.69 36.36 -55.85
C HIS A 95 29.02 37.10 -55.74
N TRP A 96 30.08 36.44 -55.28
CA TRP A 96 31.39 37.06 -55.14
C TRP A 96 32.45 35.98 -55.33
N TYR A 97 33.14 36.01 -56.47
CA TYR A 97 34.60 35.94 -56.60
C TYR A 97 35.02 35.91 -58.08
N ARG A 98 34.81 37.05 -58.75
CA ARG A 98 35.50 37.36 -59.99
C ARG A 98 36.86 37.98 -59.60
N GLY A 99 37.83 37.16 -59.16
CA GLY A 99 39.17 37.67 -58.80
C GLY A 99 40.03 36.83 -57.86
N TYR A 100 39.57 35.69 -57.34
CA TYR A 100 40.37 34.84 -56.45
C TYR A 100 41.04 33.69 -57.23
N ASN A 101 42.29 33.39 -56.88
CA ASN A 101 43.02 32.27 -57.45
C ASN A 101 42.45 30.95 -56.89
N GLY A 102 42.34 29.90 -57.72
CA GLY A 102 41.68 28.64 -57.32
C GLY A 102 42.24 27.95 -56.07
N HIS A 103 43.48 28.27 -55.68
CA HIS A 103 44.11 27.77 -54.45
C HIS A 103 43.46 28.31 -53.18
N GLU A 104 43.11 29.60 -53.14
CA GLU A 104 42.51 30.23 -51.95
C GLU A 104 41.10 29.68 -51.69
N VAL A 105 40.34 29.44 -52.77
CA VAL A 105 39.02 28.81 -52.69
C VAL A 105 39.14 27.38 -52.15
N ALA A 106 40.18 26.62 -52.57
CA ALA A 106 40.41 25.27 -52.09
C ALA A 106 40.72 25.21 -50.58
N ASP A 107 41.51 26.15 -50.06
CA ASP A 107 41.84 26.19 -48.63
C ASP A 107 40.64 26.62 -47.77
N ILE A 108 39.77 27.50 -48.28
CA ILE A 108 38.50 27.82 -47.64
C ILE A 108 37.57 26.59 -47.61
N VAL A 109 37.52 25.81 -48.69
CA VAL A 109 36.70 24.58 -48.72
C VAL A 109 37.25 23.53 -47.74
N ARG A 110 38.56 23.32 -47.69
CA ARG A 110 39.20 22.39 -46.73
C ARG A 110 38.95 22.79 -45.28
N SER A 111 39.23 24.05 -44.92
CA SER A 111 39.00 24.55 -43.56
C SER A 111 37.54 24.44 -43.13
N ARG A 112 36.59 24.66 -44.05
CA ARG A 112 35.16 24.40 -43.79
C ARG A 112 34.84 22.92 -43.61
N ALA A 113 35.45 22.04 -44.40
CA ALA A 113 35.29 20.60 -44.25
C ALA A 113 35.84 20.12 -42.89
N ASP A 114 37.02 20.57 -42.50
CA ASP A 114 37.63 20.25 -41.21
C ASP A 114 36.78 20.77 -40.05
N ALA A 115 36.30 22.02 -40.13
CA ALA A 115 35.40 22.59 -39.13
C ALA A 115 34.09 21.78 -39.01
N ASN A 116 33.52 21.32 -40.13
CA ASN A 116 32.32 20.47 -40.12
C ASN A 116 32.59 19.12 -39.45
N LEU A 117 33.74 18.50 -39.75
CA LEU A 117 34.15 17.24 -39.15
C LEU A 117 34.35 17.40 -37.64
N THR A 118 35.10 18.41 -37.19
CA THR A 118 35.31 18.68 -35.77
C THR A 118 34.00 18.99 -35.04
N ASN A 119 33.09 19.72 -35.68
CA ASN A 119 31.76 20.01 -35.12
C ASN A 119 30.91 18.74 -35.00
N ALA A 120 30.98 17.83 -35.97
CA ALA A 120 30.28 16.54 -35.90
C ALA A 120 30.83 15.68 -34.75
N TYR A 121 32.15 15.58 -34.61
CA TYR A 121 32.78 14.89 -33.48
C TYR A 121 32.43 15.51 -32.13
N ALA A 122 32.42 16.84 -32.01
CA ALA A 122 32.02 17.51 -30.77
C ALA A 122 30.55 17.20 -30.40
N ARG A 123 29.65 17.12 -31.39
CA ARG A 123 28.24 16.74 -31.16
C ARG A 123 28.11 15.31 -30.67
N THR A 124 28.83 14.36 -31.26
CA THR A 124 28.76 12.96 -30.79
C THR A 124 29.28 12.81 -29.37
N GLN A 125 30.39 13.48 -29.03
CA GLN A 125 30.91 13.48 -27.65
C GLN A 125 29.95 14.15 -26.65
N ASN A 126 29.25 15.21 -27.05
CA ASN A 126 28.22 15.83 -26.21
C ASN A 126 27.04 14.88 -25.94
N GLU A 127 26.58 14.11 -26.93
CA GLU A 127 25.52 13.13 -26.72
C GLU A 127 25.98 11.97 -25.82
N VAL A 128 27.24 11.51 -25.97
CA VAL A 128 27.84 10.50 -25.07
C VAL A 128 27.95 11.01 -23.63
N ALA A 129 28.39 12.26 -23.44
CA ALA A 129 28.45 12.86 -22.11
C ALA A 129 27.05 13.02 -21.49
N ARG A 130 26.05 13.35 -22.32
CA ARG A 130 24.66 13.48 -21.89
C ARG A 130 24.06 12.15 -21.45
N SER A 131 24.27 11.07 -22.22
CA SER A 131 23.79 9.74 -21.84
C SER A 131 24.46 9.26 -20.55
N ALA A 132 25.78 9.40 -20.44
CA ALA A 132 26.52 9.05 -19.22
C ALA A 132 26.00 9.81 -17.97
N ARG A 133 25.61 11.08 -18.12
CA ARG A 133 24.98 11.85 -17.03
C ARG A 133 23.63 11.26 -16.61
N MET A 134 22.78 10.86 -17.57
CA MET A 134 21.50 10.24 -17.27
C MET A 134 21.70 8.91 -16.54
N ASP A 135 22.60 8.06 -17.03
CA ASP A 135 22.92 6.77 -16.39
C ASP A 135 23.43 6.96 -14.95
N ASN A 136 24.30 7.94 -14.73
CA ASN A 136 24.80 8.27 -13.40
C ASN A 136 23.68 8.75 -12.46
N SER A 137 22.70 9.51 -12.97
CA SER A 137 21.56 9.94 -12.17
C SER A 137 20.67 8.78 -11.74
N VAL A 138 20.40 7.83 -12.65
CA VAL A 138 19.63 6.61 -12.37
C VAL A 138 20.37 5.75 -11.34
N LYS A 139 21.67 5.53 -11.53
CA LYS A 139 22.52 4.79 -10.58
C LYS A 139 22.54 5.43 -9.19
N ALA A 140 22.57 6.76 -9.10
CA ALA A 140 22.52 7.48 -7.82
C ALA A 140 21.19 7.23 -7.08
N ILE A 141 20.06 7.30 -7.78
CA ILE A 141 18.74 7.04 -7.20
C ILE A 141 18.64 5.59 -6.71
N HIS A 142 19.04 4.62 -7.53
CA HIS A 142 19.04 3.21 -7.12
C HIS A 142 19.91 2.97 -5.89
N THR A 143 21.11 3.55 -5.85
CA THR A 143 22.02 3.43 -4.71
C THR A 143 21.40 4.02 -3.45
N TYR A 144 20.74 5.17 -3.55
CA TYR A 144 20.06 5.81 -2.43
C TYR A 144 18.91 4.96 -1.88
N ILE A 145 18.03 4.46 -2.77
CA ILE A 145 16.91 3.60 -2.37
C ILE A 145 17.43 2.31 -1.71
N ALA A 146 18.45 1.68 -2.29
CA ALA A 146 19.05 0.47 -1.74
C ALA A 146 19.64 0.70 -0.34
N ARG A 147 20.38 1.80 -0.13
CA ARG A 147 20.88 2.16 1.21
C ARG A 147 19.75 2.40 2.20
N ARG A 148 18.68 3.06 1.76
CA ARG A 148 17.50 3.31 2.59
C ARG A 148 16.79 2.01 2.99
N SER A 149 16.59 1.08 2.05
CA SER A 149 15.95 -0.20 2.35
C SER A 149 16.80 -1.03 3.30
N ILE A 150 18.12 -1.13 3.05
CA ILE A 150 19.07 -1.84 3.93
C ILE A 150 19.05 -1.23 5.34
N ASN A 151 19.09 0.10 5.46
CA ASN A 151 19.06 0.76 6.78
C ASN A 151 17.72 0.54 7.49
N SER A 152 16.60 0.54 6.77
CA SER A 152 15.28 0.25 7.33
C SER A 152 15.18 -1.19 7.82
N GLU A 153 15.72 -2.13 7.05
CA GLU A 153 15.76 -3.55 7.39
C GLU A 153 16.70 -3.83 8.58
N MET A 154 17.86 -3.18 8.64
CA MET A 154 18.79 -3.34 9.77
C MET A 154 18.24 -2.75 11.06
N ARG A 155 17.55 -1.59 11.00
CA ARG A 155 16.98 -0.94 12.20
C ARG A 155 15.71 -1.62 12.68
N PHE A 156 14.82 -1.98 11.76
CA PHE A 156 13.46 -2.38 12.07
C PHE A 156 13.09 -3.76 11.53
N GLY A 157 14.02 -4.55 10.99
CA GLY A 157 13.71 -5.83 10.35
C GLY A 157 12.99 -6.81 11.27
N HIS A 158 13.44 -6.92 12.52
CA HIS A 158 12.77 -7.75 13.53
C HIS A 158 11.36 -7.24 13.87
N LEU A 159 11.15 -5.91 13.95
CA LEU A 159 9.84 -5.29 14.18
C LEU A 159 8.92 -5.40 12.95
N HIS A 160 9.47 -5.31 11.74
CA HIS A 160 8.74 -5.48 10.50
C HIS A 160 8.29 -6.92 10.31
N ALA A 161 9.10 -7.91 10.70
CA ALA A 161 8.70 -9.32 10.69
C ALA A 161 7.52 -9.57 11.65
N GLN A 162 7.61 -9.08 12.89
CA GLN A 162 6.51 -9.19 13.87
C GLN A 162 5.27 -8.40 13.41
N GLY A 163 5.45 -7.19 12.91
CA GLY A 163 4.39 -6.34 12.40
C GLY A 163 3.78 -6.85 11.08
N ALA A 164 4.49 -7.64 10.29
CA ALA A 164 3.95 -8.29 9.09
C ALA A 164 2.97 -9.39 9.49
N VAL A 165 3.30 -10.21 10.48
CA VAL A 165 2.36 -11.20 11.05
C VAL A 165 1.12 -10.51 11.61
N ALA A 166 1.29 -9.44 12.38
CA ALA A 166 0.16 -8.68 12.94
C ALA A 166 -0.71 -8.01 11.86
N ARG A 167 -0.09 -7.47 10.79
CA ARG A 167 -0.83 -6.89 9.65
C ARG A 167 -1.55 -7.95 8.84
N ALA A 168 -0.93 -9.11 8.62
CA ALA A 168 -1.56 -10.23 7.93
C ALA A 168 -2.78 -10.73 8.71
N ALA A 169 -2.66 -10.92 10.03
CA ALA A 169 -3.78 -11.29 10.89
C ALA A 169 -4.91 -10.24 10.86
N LYS A 170 -4.57 -8.95 10.88
CA LYS A 170 -5.57 -7.87 10.74
C LYS A 170 -6.23 -7.85 9.37
N ALA A 171 -5.48 -8.06 8.30
CA ALA A 171 -6.01 -8.08 6.93
C ALA A 171 -6.94 -9.28 6.71
N GLU A 172 -6.58 -10.44 7.24
CA GLU A 172 -7.43 -11.63 7.23
C GLU A 172 -8.72 -11.39 8.02
N ALA A 173 -8.60 -10.85 9.23
CA ALA A 173 -9.76 -10.47 10.03
C ALA A 173 -10.66 -9.46 9.28
N GLN A 174 -10.08 -8.46 8.62
CA GLN A 174 -10.83 -7.47 7.84
C GLN A 174 -11.55 -8.09 6.63
N LEU A 175 -10.91 -9.04 5.93
CA LEU A 175 -11.55 -9.77 4.83
C LEU A 175 -12.74 -10.58 5.33
N VAL A 176 -12.60 -11.27 6.46
CA VAL A 176 -13.71 -11.99 7.10
C VAL A 176 -14.83 -11.02 7.51
N ALA A 177 -14.50 -9.86 8.07
CA ALA A 177 -15.46 -8.81 8.41
C ALA A 177 -16.23 -8.31 7.18
N HIS A 178 -15.52 -8.11 6.08
CA HIS A 178 -16.08 -7.59 4.84
C HIS A 178 -16.97 -8.62 4.11
N GLN A 179 -16.64 -9.91 4.25
CA GLN A 179 -17.44 -11.02 3.70
C GLN A 179 -18.69 -11.30 4.54
N THR A 180 -18.60 -11.13 5.86
CA THR A 180 -19.73 -11.36 6.79
C THR A 180 -20.58 -10.10 7.00
N GLY A 181 -20.11 -8.93 6.57
CA GLY A 181 -20.80 -7.65 6.74
C GLY A 181 -20.88 -7.19 8.20
N VAL A 182 -20.04 -7.74 9.08
CA VAL A 182 -19.98 -7.41 10.51
C VAL A 182 -18.58 -6.92 10.84
N GLU A 183 -18.47 -5.65 11.24
CA GLU A 183 -17.20 -5.09 11.73
C GLU A 183 -16.68 -5.92 12.91
N LEU A 184 -15.38 -6.22 12.96
CA LEU A 184 -14.77 -7.16 13.91
C LEU A 184 -15.02 -6.85 15.39
N ASN A 185 -15.35 -5.61 15.73
CA ASN A 185 -15.66 -5.20 17.10
C ASN A 185 -17.16 -5.37 17.44
N ASP A 186 -18.03 -5.48 16.44
CA ASP A 186 -19.49 -5.59 16.58
C ASP A 186 -20.00 -7.04 16.49
N GLN A 187 -19.11 -8.03 16.36
CA GLN A 187 -19.48 -9.46 16.29
C GLN A 187 -19.94 -10.06 17.62
N ARG A 188 -19.86 -9.30 18.73
CA ARG A 188 -20.39 -9.77 20.00
C ARG A 188 -21.89 -9.56 20.02
N GLY A 189 -22.64 -10.65 19.94
CA GLY A 189 -24.07 -10.67 20.26
C GLY A 189 -24.36 -10.20 21.69
N LEU A 190 -25.61 -10.28 22.12
CA LEU A 190 -25.93 -9.95 23.51
C LEU A 190 -25.24 -10.93 24.46
N SER A 191 -24.80 -10.43 25.62
CA SER A 191 -24.32 -11.28 26.70
C SER A 191 -25.48 -12.11 27.27
N SER A 192 -25.19 -13.27 27.88
CA SER A 192 -26.19 -14.09 28.57
C SER A 192 -26.91 -13.35 29.70
N ASP A 193 -26.30 -12.29 30.23
CA ASP A 193 -26.92 -11.44 31.25
C ASP A 193 -27.92 -10.45 30.63
N GLU A 194 -27.74 -10.09 29.36
CA GLU A 194 -28.55 -9.11 28.63
C GLU A 194 -29.75 -9.76 27.93
N ILE A 195 -29.64 -11.03 27.55
CA ILE A 195 -30.75 -11.81 26.95
C ILE A 195 -30.88 -13.17 27.64
N ASN A 196 -32.09 -13.50 28.06
CA ASN A 196 -32.41 -14.85 28.52
C ASN A 196 -32.86 -15.70 27.33
N ASP A 197 -31.96 -16.53 26.80
CA ASP A 197 -32.19 -17.38 25.61
C ASP A 197 -33.43 -18.28 25.72
N LEU A 198 -33.80 -18.71 26.92
CA LEU A 198 -34.95 -19.60 27.15
C LEU A 198 -36.29 -18.87 27.12
N SER A 199 -36.32 -17.63 27.60
CA SER A 199 -37.56 -16.85 27.70
C SER A 199 -37.70 -15.76 26.65
N GLY A 200 -36.62 -15.43 25.93
CA GLY A 200 -36.56 -14.30 25.00
C GLY A 200 -36.64 -12.94 25.67
N ARG A 201 -36.55 -12.88 27.00
CA ARG A 201 -36.63 -11.63 27.76
C ARG A 201 -35.31 -10.87 27.65
N LEU A 202 -35.42 -9.60 27.29
CA LEU A 202 -34.31 -8.66 27.18
C LEU A 202 -34.17 -7.85 28.48
N HIS A 203 -32.95 -7.79 29.02
CA HIS A 203 -32.60 -6.88 30.10
C HIS A 203 -32.14 -5.55 29.48
N TRP A 204 -33.04 -4.57 29.51
CA TRP A 204 -32.78 -3.24 28.97
C TRP A 204 -31.84 -2.46 29.90
N PRO A 205 -30.85 -1.72 29.37
CA PRO A 205 -30.05 -0.76 30.15
C PRO A 205 -30.92 0.27 30.87
N LEU A 206 -30.44 0.81 32.00
CA LEU A 206 -31.22 1.68 32.91
C LEU A 206 -31.95 2.82 32.18
N LEU A 207 -31.28 3.46 31.23
CA LEU A 207 -31.83 4.58 30.44
C LEU A 207 -33.00 4.13 29.55
N LEU A 208 -32.90 2.94 28.95
CA LEU A 208 -33.97 2.36 28.14
C LEU A 208 -35.11 1.77 29.00
N GLN A 209 -34.93 1.64 30.32
CA GLN A 209 -36.00 1.19 31.22
C GLN A 209 -37.06 2.26 31.51
N MET A 210 -36.78 3.52 31.20
CA MET A 210 -37.69 4.64 31.44
C MET A 210 -39.04 4.45 30.72
N GLU A 211 -40.11 5.01 31.30
CA GLU A 211 -41.48 4.89 30.79
C GLU A 211 -41.60 5.44 29.36
N HIS A 212 -40.81 6.47 29.03
CA HIS A 212 -40.79 7.08 27.69
C HIS A 212 -40.53 6.07 26.57
N PHE A 213 -39.63 5.11 26.80
CA PHE A 213 -39.27 4.08 25.81
C PHE A 213 -40.14 2.82 25.89
N ASN A 214 -41.10 2.74 26.82
CA ASN A 214 -41.93 1.55 27.04
C ASN A 214 -42.68 1.12 25.76
N ASN A 215 -43.26 2.09 25.05
CA ASN A 215 -44.00 1.80 23.82
C ASN A 215 -43.12 1.27 22.68
N ALA A 216 -41.88 1.76 22.58
CA ALA A 216 -40.94 1.30 21.55
C ALA A 216 -40.33 -0.07 21.89
N ARG A 217 -40.20 -0.42 23.18
CA ARG A 217 -39.68 -1.72 23.63
C ARG A 217 -40.64 -2.89 23.41
N LYS A 218 -41.95 -2.66 23.55
CA LYS A 218 -42.99 -3.72 23.40
C LYS A 218 -42.86 -4.55 22.12
N PRO A 219 -42.82 -3.96 20.91
CA PRO A 219 -42.69 -4.75 19.67
C PRO A 219 -41.36 -5.51 19.61
N VAL A 220 -40.28 -4.93 20.15
CA VAL A 220 -38.96 -5.57 20.19
C VAL A 220 -38.99 -6.80 21.10
N ASN A 221 -39.51 -6.67 22.32
CA ASN A 221 -39.65 -7.80 23.25
C ASN A 221 -40.49 -8.92 22.64
N GLN A 222 -41.60 -8.59 21.97
CA GLN A 222 -42.47 -9.58 21.33
C GLN A 222 -41.74 -10.39 20.25
N VAL A 223 -40.90 -9.74 19.42
CA VAL A 223 -40.13 -10.43 18.38
C VAL A 223 -39.10 -11.39 19.01
N PHE A 224 -38.45 -10.99 20.10
CA PHE A 224 -37.48 -11.84 20.80
C PHE A 224 -38.14 -12.97 21.60
N GLU A 225 -39.34 -12.79 22.13
CA GLU A 225 -40.15 -13.86 22.71
C GLU A 225 -40.58 -14.89 21.65
N ILE A 226 -40.97 -14.43 20.46
CA ILE A 226 -41.26 -15.32 19.32
C ILE A 226 -39.99 -16.08 18.90
N ARG A 227 -38.84 -15.38 18.84
CA ARG A 227 -37.53 -15.97 18.53
C ARG A 227 -37.16 -17.07 19.51
N ALA A 228 -37.38 -16.87 20.82
CA ALA A 228 -37.05 -17.89 21.82
C ALA A 228 -37.82 -19.20 21.61
N ASN A 229 -39.06 -19.12 21.11
CA ASN A 229 -39.87 -20.29 20.80
C ASN A 229 -39.54 -20.92 19.42
N ALA A 230 -39.27 -20.09 18.41
CA ALA A 230 -39.04 -20.54 17.03
C ALA A 230 -37.56 -20.85 16.71
N GLY A 231 -36.64 -20.40 17.56
CA GLY A 231 -35.20 -20.50 17.41
C GLY A 231 -34.55 -19.52 16.43
N THR A 232 -35.32 -18.94 15.52
CA THR A 232 -34.87 -17.89 14.59
C THR A 232 -35.95 -16.82 14.42
N ILE A 233 -35.54 -15.60 14.06
CA ILE A 233 -36.48 -14.52 13.69
C ILE A 233 -36.89 -14.73 12.23
N ASN A 234 -38.20 -14.76 11.97
CA ASN A 234 -38.71 -14.77 10.59
C ASN A 234 -38.24 -13.48 9.87
N PRO A 235 -37.69 -13.57 8.64
CA PRO A 235 -37.30 -12.42 7.82
C PRO A 235 -38.33 -11.29 7.77
N ASP A 236 -39.63 -11.62 7.77
CA ASP A 236 -40.72 -10.63 7.72
C ASP A 236 -40.78 -9.72 8.96
N HIS A 237 -40.33 -10.22 10.11
CA HIS A 237 -40.29 -9.47 11.37
C HIS A 237 -38.98 -8.70 11.57
N TYR A 238 -37.93 -9.02 10.80
CA TYR A 238 -36.61 -8.39 10.95
C TYR A 238 -36.59 -6.94 10.48
N LEU A 239 -37.22 -6.63 9.33
CA LEU A 239 -37.25 -5.26 8.81
C LEU A 239 -37.98 -4.29 9.75
N PRO A 240 -39.20 -4.61 10.24
CA PRO A 240 -39.86 -3.80 11.26
C PRO A 240 -39.00 -3.63 12.51
N LEU A 241 -38.40 -4.71 13.03
CA LEU A 241 -37.53 -4.67 14.21
C LEU A 241 -36.38 -3.66 14.05
N ARG A 242 -35.72 -3.69 12.89
CA ARG A 242 -34.64 -2.74 12.57
C ARG A 242 -35.13 -1.30 12.60
N ASP A 243 -36.29 -1.04 12.01
CA ASP A 243 -36.85 0.30 11.94
C ASP A 243 -37.30 0.80 13.32
N TRP A 244 -37.82 -0.08 14.20
CA TRP A 244 -38.13 0.25 15.60
C TRP A 244 -36.87 0.60 16.39
N ILE A 245 -35.80 -0.19 16.28
CA ILE A 245 -34.52 0.08 16.93
C ILE A 245 -33.93 1.40 16.42
N GLY A 246 -34.04 1.68 15.12
CA GLY A 246 -33.64 2.95 14.52
C GLY A 246 -34.36 4.15 15.14
N LYS A 247 -35.68 4.08 15.30
CA LYS A 247 -36.47 5.14 15.96
C LYS A 247 -36.05 5.37 17.40
N VAL A 248 -35.79 4.31 18.17
CA VAL A 248 -35.30 4.43 19.56
C VAL A 248 -33.93 5.10 19.59
N SER A 249 -33.02 4.70 18.70
CA SER A 249 -31.69 5.31 18.61
C SER A 249 -31.76 6.80 18.23
N GLU A 250 -32.67 7.17 17.32
CA GLU A 250 -32.92 8.58 16.96
C GLU A 250 -33.46 9.39 18.16
N GLU A 251 -34.45 8.87 18.89
CA GLU A 251 -34.99 9.52 20.09
C GLU A 251 -33.94 9.68 21.19
N LEU A 252 -33.08 8.67 21.36
CA LEU A 252 -31.95 8.71 22.29
C LEU A 252 -30.95 9.81 21.87
N SER A 253 -30.65 9.93 20.57
CA SER A 253 -29.72 10.93 20.04
C SER A 253 -30.21 12.37 20.19
N LYS A 254 -31.52 12.61 20.08
CA LYS A 254 -32.12 13.94 20.26
C LYS A 254 -31.96 14.47 21.68
N ASN A 255 -31.80 13.59 22.66
CA ASN A 255 -31.71 13.93 24.08
C ASN A 255 -30.32 13.66 24.66
N VAL A 256 -29.28 13.56 23.81
CA VAL A 256 -27.91 13.20 24.23
C VAL A 256 -27.35 14.14 25.30
N ASP A 257 -27.74 15.41 25.30
CA ASP A 257 -27.26 16.41 26.26
C ASP A 257 -27.88 16.26 27.66
N VAL A 258 -29.02 15.57 27.77
CA VAL A 258 -29.74 15.38 29.03
C VAL A 258 -29.21 14.16 29.79
N TYR A 259 -28.67 13.18 29.08
CA TYR A 259 -28.26 11.91 29.66
C TYR A 259 -26.78 11.87 30.03
N PRO A 260 -26.40 11.11 31.08
CA PRO A 260 -25.00 10.79 31.34
C PRO A 260 -24.35 10.12 30.12
N LYS A 261 -23.16 10.57 29.73
CA LYS A 261 -22.46 10.06 28.54
C LYS A 261 -22.18 8.56 28.60
N ALA A 262 -21.93 8.03 29.81
CA ALA A 262 -21.70 6.60 30.02
C ALA A 262 -22.95 5.78 29.69
N ASP A 263 -24.09 6.12 30.29
CA ASP A 263 -25.37 5.44 30.09
C ASP A 263 -25.86 5.54 28.64
N TYR A 264 -25.62 6.69 28.00
CA TYR A 264 -25.93 6.88 26.58
C TYR A 264 -25.13 5.93 25.68
N ALA A 265 -23.83 5.81 25.91
CA ALA A 265 -22.95 4.93 25.14
C ALA A 265 -23.35 3.46 25.34
N GLU A 266 -23.63 3.06 26.59
CA GLU A 266 -24.11 1.71 26.91
C GLU A 266 -25.43 1.39 26.19
N ALA A 267 -26.39 2.32 26.18
CA ALA A 267 -27.66 2.14 25.49
C ALA A 267 -27.49 2.04 23.96
N GLN A 268 -26.64 2.87 23.35
CA GLN A 268 -26.36 2.79 21.91
C GLN A 268 -25.69 1.47 21.53
N ASP A 269 -24.69 1.04 22.29
CA ASP A 269 -23.98 -0.20 22.01
C ASP A 269 -24.87 -1.42 22.26
N PHE A 270 -25.77 -1.37 23.25
CA PHE A 270 -26.81 -2.38 23.43
C PHE A 270 -27.73 -2.49 22.19
N LEU A 271 -28.23 -1.37 21.66
CA LEU A 271 -29.11 -1.37 20.47
C LEU A 271 -28.42 -1.93 19.22
N LYS A 272 -27.13 -1.64 19.02
CA LYS A 272 -26.33 -2.21 17.92
C LYS A 272 -26.19 -3.72 18.07
N ARG A 273 -25.79 -4.18 19.26
CA ARG A 273 -25.66 -5.62 19.57
C ARG A 273 -26.99 -6.35 19.42
N LEU A 274 -28.10 -5.70 19.74
CA LEU A 274 -29.45 -6.24 19.56
C LEU A 274 -29.78 -6.53 18.09
N LEU A 275 -29.33 -5.69 17.16
CA LEU A 275 -29.49 -5.93 15.72
C LEU A 275 -28.63 -7.08 15.22
N VAL A 276 -27.43 -7.25 15.77
CA VAL A 276 -26.54 -8.37 15.44
C VAL A 276 -27.13 -9.67 15.97
N GLU A 277 -27.56 -9.69 17.23
CA GLU A 277 -28.19 -10.83 17.89
C GLU A 277 -29.44 -11.29 17.14
N ALA A 278 -30.26 -10.36 16.63
CA ALA A 278 -31.44 -10.67 15.85
C ALA A 278 -31.15 -11.44 14.54
N ARG A 279 -29.93 -11.36 14.00
CA ARG A 279 -29.51 -12.12 12.81
C ARG A 279 -29.02 -13.53 13.13
N LEU A 280 -28.65 -13.78 14.39
CA LEU A 280 -28.11 -15.06 14.83
C LEU A 280 -29.25 -16.02 15.21
N PRO A 281 -29.10 -17.34 14.97
CA PRO A 281 -30.01 -18.32 15.54
C PRO A 281 -29.80 -18.45 17.05
N THR A 282 -30.86 -18.78 17.80
CA THR A 282 -30.75 -19.02 19.25
C THR A 282 -29.75 -20.14 19.54
N GLY A 283 -28.82 -19.92 20.47
CA GLY A 283 -27.77 -20.88 20.83
C GLY A 283 -26.42 -20.69 20.12
N ALA A 284 -26.33 -19.80 19.12
CA ALA A 284 -25.02 -19.42 18.55
C ALA A 284 -24.20 -18.54 19.52
N SER A 285 -24.88 -17.69 20.31
CA SER A 285 -24.24 -16.75 21.24
C SER A 285 -23.64 -17.44 22.47
N SER A 286 -24.25 -18.54 22.95
CA SER A 286 -23.72 -19.35 24.05
C SER A 286 -22.47 -20.16 23.67
N MET A 287 -22.30 -20.51 22.38
CA MET A 287 -21.10 -21.22 21.89
C MET A 287 -19.87 -20.32 21.72
N GLN A 288 -20.04 -19.01 21.46
CA GLN A 288 -18.92 -18.10 21.26
C GLN A 288 -18.11 -17.81 22.55
N PHE A 289 -18.73 -17.94 23.73
CA PHE A 289 -18.03 -17.77 25.01
C PHE A 289 -17.31 -19.03 25.51
N ALA A 290 -17.64 -20.22 24.98
CA ALA A 290 -16.99 -21.48 25.34
C ALA A 290 -15.64 -21.72 24.65
N ALA A 291 -15.23 -20.84 23.73
CA ALA A 291 -14.02 -20.98 22.91
C ALA A 291 -12.81 -20.13 23.38
N LYS A 292 -12.82 -19.66 24.63
CA LYS A 292 -11.68 -19.00 25.28
C LYS A 292 -11.22 -19.78 26.50
#